data_AF-A0A1T4YG06-F1
#
_entry.id   AF-A0A1T4YG06-F1
#
_cell.length_a   1.000
_cell.length_b   1.000
_cell.length_c   1.000
_cell.angle_alpha   90.00
_cell.angle_beta   90.00
_cell.angle_gamma   90.00
#
_symmetry.space_group_name_H-M   'P 1'
#
loop_
_entity.id
_entity.type
_entity.pdbx_description
1 polymer ?
#
loop_
_entity_poly.entity_id
_entity_poly.type
_entity_poly.pdbx_seq_one_letter_code
_entity_poly.pdbx_strand_id
1 'polypeptide(L)' 'MKSLKIEKLIKDGEKNIIGYELNTGSIIDNEQAVYMIKKGELSGVRIVCDEKGKEKIEGRDFNLENLPEVK' A
#
# COMPACT_ATOMS: atom_id res chain seq x y z
N MET A 1 -9.20 12.37 13.23
CA MET A 1 -9.25 10.99 12.70
C MET A 1 -7.82 10.45 12.70
N LYS A 2 -7.59 9.22 13.16
CA LYS A 2 -6.27 8.58 12.96
C LYS A 2 -6.15 8.27 11.47
N SER A 3 -5.13 8.79 10.80
CA SER A 3 -4.87 8.45 9.40
C SER A 3 -4.50 6.97 9.28
N LEU A 4 -5.04 6.30 8.26
CA LEU A 4 -4.69 4.92 7.98
C LEU A 4 -3.26 4.85 7.46
N LYS A 5 -2.58 3.76 7.79
CA LYS A 5 -1.19 3.50 7.37
C LYS A 5 -1.06 2.03 7.01
N ILE A 6 -0.20 1.74 6.05
CA ILE A 6 0.21 0.38 5.73
C ILE A 6 1.23 -0.05 6.78
N GLU A 7 0.98 -1.20 7.40
CA GLU A 7 1.89 -1.81 8.37
C GLU A 7 2.56 -3.07 7.82
N LYS A 8 1.84 -3.84 6.98
CA LYS A 8 2.38 -5.07 6.40
C LYS A 8 2.07 -5.19 4.91
N LEU A 9 2.87 -6.01 4.23
CA LEU A 9 2.68 -6.38 2.84
C LEU A 9 2.08 -7.78 2.72
N ILE A 10 1.23 -7.95 1.73
CA ILE A 10 0.80 -9.27 1.27
C ILE A 10 1.51 -9.51 -0.05
N LYS A 11 2.27 -10.59 -0.11
CA LYS A 11 3.00 -11.00 -1.32
C LYS A 11 2.51 -12.35 -1.81
N ASP A 12 2.59 -12.56 -3.11
CA ASP A 12 2.37 -13.88 -3.71
C ASP A 12 3.63 -14.78 -3.54
N GLY A 13 3.55 -16.01 -4.08
CA GLY A 13 4.66 -16.96 -4.03
C GLY A 13 5.92 -16.53 -4.79
N GLU A 14 5.82 -15.51 -5.66
CA GLU A 14 6.94 -14.93 -6.41
C GLU A 14 7.48 -13.65 -5.74
N LYS A 15 6.98 -13.31 -4.55
CA LYS A 15 7.29 -12.08 -3.80
C LYS A 15 6.78 -10.79 -4.44
N ASN A 16 5.83 -10.87 -5.37
CA ASN A 16 5.16 -9.68 -5.87
C ASN A 16 4.17 -9.17 -4.81
N ILE A 17 4.14 -7.86 -4.58
CA ILE A 17 3.14 -7.24 -3.68
C ILE A 17 1.77 -7.31 -4.35
N ILE A 18 0.84 -8.01 -3.70
CA ILE A 18 -0.54 -8.18 -4.15
C ILE A 18 -1.55 -7.45 -3.25
N GLY A 19 -1.14 -7.00 -2.07
CA GLY A 19 -1.99 -6.27 -1.13
C GLY A 19 -1.25 -5.75 0.09
N TYR A 20 -2.02 -5.15 1.00
CA TYR A 20 -1.52 -4.39 2.13
C TYR A 20 -2.39 -4.64 3.36
N GLU A 21 -1.77 -4.80 4.52
CA GLU A 21 -2.46 -4.75 5.81
C GLU A 21 -2.32 -3.36 6.41
N LEU A 22 -3.46 -2.76 6.76
CA LEU A 22 -3.51 -1.48 7.44
C LEU A 22 -3.30 -1.64 8.95
N ASN A 23 -2.99 -0.54 9.63
CA ASN A 23 -2.90 -0.46 11.09
C ASN A 23 -4.22 -0.80 11.84
N THR A 24 -5.32 -0.99 11.11
CA THR A 24 -6.60 -1.50 11.63
C THR A 24 -6.70 -3.02 11.57
N GLY A 25 -5.74 -3.72 10.96
CA GLY A 25 -5.84 -5.13 10.58
C GLY A 25 -6.65 -5.38 9.31
N SER A 26 -7.15 -4.33 8.65
CA SER A 26 -7.89 -4.45 7.39
C SER A 26 -6.92 -4.76 6.24
N ILE A 27 -7.31 -5.70 5.39
CA ILE A 27 -6.57 -6.04 4.18
C ILE A 27 -7.17 -5.26 3.00
N ILE A 28 -6.30 -4.61 2.23
CA ILE A 28 -6.68 -3.89 1.01
C ILE A 28 -5.76 -4.26 -0.16
N ASP A 29 -6.26 -4.13 -1.38
CA ASP A 29 -5.45 -4.22 -2.59
C ASP A 29 -4.91 -2.85 -3.06
N ASN A 30 -4.19 -2.84 -4.18
CA ASN A 30 -3.63 -1.63 -4.75
C ASN A 30 -4.70 -0.63 -5.26
N GLU A 31 -5.82 -1.11 -5.82
CA GLU A 31 -6.88 -0.22 -6.30
C GLU A 31 -7.56 0.50 -5.14
N GLN A 32 -7.83 -0.23 -4.06
CA GLN A 32 -8.35 0.32 -2.81
C GLN A 32 -7.35 1.30 -2.18
N ALA A 33 -6.06 0.97 -2.13
CA ALA A 33 -5.05 1.88 -1.59
C ALA A 33 -4.99 3.20 -2.37
N VAL A 34 -5.00 3.14 -3.71
CA VAL A 34 -5.05 4.32 -4.59
C VAL A 34 -6.30 5.16 -4.32
N TYR A 35 -7.47 4.51 -4.20
CA TYR A 35 -8.72 5.20 -3.87
C TYR A 35 -8.65 5.92 -2.52
N MET A 36 -8.12 5.25 -1.49
CA MET A 36 -7.99 5.83 -0.15
C MET A 36 -6.98 6.97 -0.08
N ILE A 37 -5.91 6.95 -0.88
CA ILE A 37 -4.99 8.10 -1.02
C ILE A 37 -5.73 9.28 -1.65
N LYS A 38 -6.49 9.06 -2.73
CA LYS A 38 -7.30 10.11 -3.40
C LYS A 38 -8.36 10.73 -2.47
N LYS A 39 -8.84 9.97 -1.48
CA LYS A 39 -9.78 10.43 -0.44
C LYS A 39 -9.09 11.10 0.76
N GLY A 40 -7.76 11.05 0.85
CA GLY A 40 -7.00 11.56 2.00
C GLY A 40 -7.09 10.68 3.25
N GLU A 41 -7.51 9.43 3.09
CA GLU A 41 -7.70 8.46 4.19
C GLU A 41 -6.41 7.68 4.50
N LEU A 42 -5.61 7.41 3.47
CA LEU A 42 -4.35 6.68 3.57
C LEU A 42 -3.15 7.65 3.53
N SER A 43 -2.25 7.49 4.51
CA SER A 43 -1.11 8.40 4.73
C SER A 43 0.23 7.67 4.64
N GLY A 44 1.31 8.43 4.44
CA GLY A 44 2.68 7.90 4.36
C GLY A 44 3.05 7.30 3.00
N VAL A 45 2.09 7.18 2.08
CA VAL A 45 2.30 6.68 0.72
C VAL A 45 1.88 7.72 -0.32
N ARG A 46 2.31 7.53 -1.56
CA ARG A 46 1.92 8.34 -2.73
C ARG A 46 1.59 7.44 -3.92
N ILE A 47 0.76 7.96 -4.82
CA ILE A 47 0.44 7.30 -6.08
C ILE A 47 1.57 7.57 -7.07
N VAL A 48 2.02 6.52 -7.74
CA VAL A 48 2.96 6.55 -8.86
C VAL A 48 2.41 5.74 -10.02
N CYS A 49 2.88 5.99 -11.23
CA CYS A 49 2.51 5.19 -12.39
C CYS A 49 3.67 4.28 -12.78
N ASP A 50 3.37 3.04 -13.14
CA ASP A 50 4.36 2.18 -13.78
C ASP A 50 4.60 2.56 -15.25
N GLU A 51 5.52 1.85 -15.90
CA GLU A 51 5.89 2.07 -17.32
C GLU A 51 4.71 1.93 -18.30
N LYS A 52 3.62 1.27 -17.88
CA LYS A 52 2.40 1.07 -18.67
C LYS A 52 1.31 2.10 -18.31
N GLY A 53 1.60 3.05 -17.40
CA GLY A 53 0.67 4.05 -16.93
C GLY A 53 -0.31 3.55 -15.86
N LYS A 54 -0.12 2.35 -15.30
CA LYS A 54 -0.99 1.83 -14.24
C LYS A 54 -0.61 2.45 -12.89
N GLU A 55 -1.61 2.95 -12.17
CA GLU A 55 -1.43 3.52 -10.83
C GLU A 55 -1.01 2.42 -9.83
N LYS A 56 0.05 2.71 -9.09
CA LYS A 56 0.61 1.94 -7.97
C LYS A 56 0.87 2.87 -6.80
N ILE A 57 1.22 2.30 -5.65
CA ILE A 57 1.61 3.08 -4.48
C ILE A 57 3.08 2.85 -4.12
N GLU A 58 3.73 3.88 -3.58
CA GLU A 58 5.04 3.77 -2.94
C GLU A 58 5.05 4.53 -1.61
N GLY A 59 5.98 4.16 -0.72
CA GLY A 59 6.22 4.92 0.51
C GLY A 59 6.80 6.30 0.20
N ARG A 60 6.32 7.33 0.89
CA ARG A 60 6.75 8.72 0.68
C ARG A 60 8.15 8.96 1.27
N ASP A 61 8.38 8.46 2.47
CA ASP A 61 9.60 8.67 3.26
C ASP A 61 10.23 7.33 3.69
N PHE A 62 9.79 6.22 3.09
CA PHE A 62 10.26 4.87 3.41
C PHE A 62 10.16 3.97 2.19
N ASN A 63 10.95 2.89 2.15
CA ASN A 63 10.79 1.85 1.14
C ASN A 63 9.64 0.93 1.56
N LEU A 64 8.58 0.90 0.76
CA LEU A 64 7.40 0.07 1.00
C LEU A 64 7.77 -1.42 1.12
N GLU A 65 8.74 -1.88 0.32
CA GLU A 65 9.17 -3.29 0.29
C GLU A 65 9.85 -3.77 1.57
N ASN A 66 10.32 -2.85 2.41
CA ASN A 66 10.96 -3.15 3.69
C ASN A 66 9.94 -3.41 4.81
N LEU A 67 8.65 -3.20 4.55
CA LEU A 67 7.60 -3.52 5.53
C LEU A 67 7.50 -5.03 5.74
N PRO A 68 7.15 -5.47 6.97
CA PRO A 68 6.98 -6.89 7.26
C PRO A 68 5.88 -7.51 6.39
N GLU A 69 6.01 -8.81 6.13
CA GLU A 69 4.99 -9.58 5.41
C GLU A 69 3.94 -10.13 6.38
N VAL A 70 2.68 -10.19 5.94
CA VAL A 70 1.63 -10.93 6.65
C VAL A 70 2.03 -12.40 6.71
N LYS A 71 1.98 -13.00 7.91
CA LYS A 71 2.31 -14.41 8.14
C LYS A 71 1.09 -15.31 7.99
#